data_AF-A0A4Y9ZI45-F1
#
_entry.id   AF-A0A4Y9ZI45-F1
#
_cell.length_a   1.000
_cell.length_b   1.000
_cell.length_c   1.000
_cell.angle_alpha   90.00
_cell.angle_beta   90.00
_cell.angle_gamma   90.00
#
_symmetry.space_group_name_H-M   'P 1'
#
loop_
_entity.id
_entity.type
_entity.pdbx_description
1 polymer ?
#
loop_
_entity_poly.entity_id
_entity_poly.type
_entity_poly.pdbx_seq_one_letter_code
_entity_poly.pdbx_strand_id
1 'polypeptide(L)'
;MKSLNSRAYSANYHIGVNVADLDKAVRQEMQCHAYANTPNLIENHFMSDSRVNEAVDNIFARLIKRGIYKAGTTRRHGFWRDLPTMPDTEDVLYGPLTKVLNAITDACKTTCTGGLKPQFDVVWRDEHSKTPESQFSVKMRPDVLATFAKTGTTSWRALQTLIDVKKKGNPTPAVVQLLRYVRHALREQPDRRFMYGMVFSKFNLTLWHVDRTGALASKVINVHESPITFISIIVGFLLKSPEELGWDPTMQIYVEDPKNPGLRGGVPSYQLDGKKSSAGRATRVWKAWKLEDMGRPKKERPVYIFKDCWRDERRGLEGELYKKAGNCDGVARHYSHCAVRIGAGKQVDDTFILIRRDVKPEGPPLDLTTQQTFRPSEPDGTEEDTYILPSFSDDTILWSEDRFEAVNVVGELPVPRNRVHSRLVLLSFGHPLTKFYHLVEVFGGFEDAVQGHKNLYLKNILHRDISHNNILLTGDPKAGKRSFTIDLENSIDMKNHVTLHDDMRSGTPAFMSYEILRGKPYLKSVTPTSDPTALDSLCFGAGTETFMI
;
A
#
# COMPACT_ATOMS: atom_id res chain seq x y z
N MET A 1 -33.92 30.71 -19.66
CA MET A 1 -33.84 31.14 -18.25
C MET A 1 -32.80 30.29 -17.52
N LYS A 2 -31.76 30.95 -16.99
CA LYS A 2 -30.64 30.54 -16.11
C LYS A 2 -30.13 29.08 -16.19
N SER A 3 -28.88 28.96 -16.67
CA SER A 3 -28.01 27.79 -16.61
C SER A 3 -27.75 27.32 -15.17
N LEU A 4 -28.12 26.08 -14.87
CA LEU A 4 -27.72 25.39 -13.65
C LEU A 4 -26.28 24.89 -13.82
N ASN A 5 -25.35 25.63 -13.21
CA ASN A 5 -23.96 25.25 -13.02
C ASN A 5 -23.85 23.82 -12.46
N SER A 6 -23.08 22.98 -13.16
CA SER A 6 -22.60 21.69 -12.65
C SER A 6 -21.62 21.93 -11.50
N ARG A 7 -22.13 22.18 -10.29
CA ARG A 7 -21.35 21.94 -9.07
C ARG A 7 -21.19 20.44 -8.93
N ALA A 8 -19.95 19.96 -8.97
CA ALA A 8 -19.59 18.67 -8.42
C ALA A 8 -20.06 18.67 -6.96
N TYR A 9 -21.07 17.87 -6.64
CA TYR A 9 -21.61 17.78 -5.29
C TYR A 9 -20.68 16.91 -4.43
N SER A 10 -19.71 17.60 -3.84
CA SER A 10 -18.96 17.18 -2.66
C SER A 10 -19.91 17.15 -1.46
N ALA A 11 -20.32 15.96 -1.03
CA ALA A 11 -20.75 15.79 0.36
C ALA A 11 -19.49 15.74 1.22
N ASN A 12 -19.31 16.79 2.00
CA ASN A 12 -18.21 17.01 2.94
C ASN A 12 -18.13 15.87 3.97
N TYR A 13 -17.17 14.98 3.78
CA TYR A 13 -16.30 14.50 4.86
C TYR A 13 -14.86 14.77 4.42
N HIS A 14 -14.54 16.05 4.25
CA HIS A 14 -13.19 16.56 4.44
C HIS A 14 -13.02 16.81 5.93
N ILE A 15 -12.98 15.74 6.72
CA ILE A 15 -12.23 15.84 7.98
C ILE A 15 -10.81 16.11 7.49
N GLY A 16 -10.27 17.29 7.80
CA GLY A 16 -8.88 17.59 7.54
C GLY A 16 -8.06 16.59 8.33
N VAL A 17 -7.69 15.49 7.70
CA VAL A 17 -6.90 14.45 8.34
C VAL A 17 -5.55 15.07 8.61
N ASN A 18 -5.27 15.34 9.88
CA ASN A 18 -4.01 15.93 10.28
C ASN A 18 -2.91 14.85 10.21
N VAL A 19 -1.65 15.27 10.16
CA VAL A 19 -0.48 14.40 10.16
C VAL A 19 -0.50 13.42 11.34
N ALA A 20 -0.99 13.85 12.51
CA ALA A 20 -1.13 13.00 13.69
C ALA A 20 -2.11 11.81 13.49
N ASP A 21 -3.23 12.04 12.80
CA ASP A 21 -4.19 10.97 12.49
C ASP A 21 -3.60 9.98 11.48
N LEU A 22 -2.83 10.49 10.51
CA LEU A 22 -2.06 9.66 9.58
C LEU A 22 -1.03 8.80 10.30
N ASP A 23 -0.27 9.38 11.23
CA ASP A 23 0.74 8.65 12.00
C ASP A 23 0.10 7.55 12.85
N LYS A 24 -1.03 7.84 13.50
CA LYS A 24 -1.80 6.84 14.23
C LYS A 24 -2.27 5.70 13.31
N ALA A 25 -2.80 6.03 12.14
CA ALA A 25 -3.25 5.04 11.18
C ALA A 25 -2.09 4.19 10.62
N VAL A 26 -0.93 4.79 10.34
CA VAL A 26 0.28 4.08 9.90
C VAL A 26 0.76 3.14 10.99
N ARG A 27 0.85 3.61 12.24
CA ARG A 27 1.27 2.78 13.38
C ARG A 27 0.35 1.59 13.57
N GLN A 28 -0.96 1.80 13.48
CA GLN A 28 -1.95 0.72 13.61
C GLN A 28 -1.88 -0.29 12.45
N GLU A 29 -1.74 0.19 11.21
CA GLU A 29 -1.68 -0.70 10.03
C GLU A 29 -0.38 -1.49 9.93
N MET A 30 0.72 -0.89 10.38
CA MET A 30 2.07 -1.48 10.31
C MET A 30 2.45 -2.21 11.60
N GLN A 31 1.60 -2.18 12.62
CA GLN A 31 1.80 -2.94 13.85
C GLN A 31 1.93 -4.42 13.50
N CYS A 32 3.00 -5.07 13.95
CA CYS A 32 3.34 -6.46 13.62
C CYS A 32 3.62 -6.74 12.13
N HIS A 33 3.78 -5.72 11.29
CA HIS A 33 3.98 -5.87 9.84
C HIS A 33 5.20 -5.11 9.29
N ALA A 34 5.95 -4.41 10.13
CA ALA A 34 7.21 -3.76 9.79
C ALA A 34 8.39 -4.53 10.38
N TYR A 35 9.44 -4.78 9.58
CA TYR A 35 10.61 -5.55 9.97
C TYR A 35 11.89 -4.82 9.57
N ALA A 36 12.92 -4.84 10.43
CA ALA A 36 14.24 -4.31 10.13
C ALA A 36 15.23 -5.42 9.76
N ASN A 37 16.41 -5.04 9.26
CA ASN A 37 17.56 -5.94 9.08
C ASN A 37 17.28 -7.20 8.25
N THR A 38 16.35 -7.09 7.30
CA THR A 38 15.98 -8.20 6.40
C THR A 38 17.18 -8.55 5.52
N PRO A 39 17.74 -9.78 5.65
CA PRO A 39 18.89 -10.18 4.86
C PRO A 39 18.55 -10.31 3.38
N ASN A 40 19.56 -10.13 2.53
CA ASN A 40 19.48 -10.32 1.09
C ASN A 40 18.44 -9.41 0.37
N LEU A 41 17.83 -8.45 1.07
CA LEU A 41 16.83 -7.56 0.47
C LEU A 41 17.45 -6.76 -0.69
N ILE A 42 18.65 -6.21 -0.49
CA ILE A 42 19.31 -5.39 -1.52
C ILE A 42 19.93 -6.28 -2.58
N GLU A 43 20.51 -7.39 -2.17
CA GLU A 43 21.17 -8.35 -3.04
C GLU A 43 20.17 -8.94 -4.05
N ASN A 44 19.02 -9.44 -3.57
CA ASN A 44 17.99 -10.05 -4.41
C ASN A 44 17.22 -9.03 -5.26
N HIS A 45 17.06 -7.81 -4.76
CA HIS A 45 16.31 -6.79 -5.49
C HIS A 45 17.21 -6.05 -6.47
N PHE A 46 18.40 -5.60 -6.08
CA PHE A 46 19.23 -4.65 -6.85
C PHE A 46 20.53 -5.22 -7.39
N MET A 47 21.04 -6.34 -6.87
CA MET A 47 22.37 -6.88 -7.23
C MET A 47 22.34 -8.29 -7.84
N SER A 48 21.17 -8.78 -8.23
CA SER A 48 20.99 -10.12 -8.78
C SER A 48 21.43 -10.27 -10.24
N ASP A 49 21.51 -9.17 -11.02
CA ASP A 49 21.92 -9.19 -12.43
C ASP A 49 23.42 -8.86 -12.54
N SER A 50 24.21 -9.83 -13.01
CA SER A 50 25.66 -9.68 -13.17
C SER A 50 26.06 -8.54 -14.09
N ARG A 51 25.25 -8.25 -15.13
CA ARG A 51 25.52 -7.14 -16.06
C ARG A 51 25.30 -5.79 -15.38
N VAL A 52 24.35 -5.71 -14.45
CA VAL A 52 24.14 -4.51 -13.64
C VAL A 52 25.31 -4.32 -12.67
N ASN A 53 25.80 -5.40 -12.05
CA ASN A 53 26.96 -5.34 -11.15
C ASN A 53 28.23 -4.87 -11.89
N GLU A 54 28.49 -5.38 -13.10
CA GLU A 54 29.60 -4.90 -13.94
C GLU A 54 29.44 -3.41 -14.30
N ALA A 55 28.22 -2.96 -14.61
CA ALA A 55 27.95 -1.55 -14.86
C ALA A 55 28.20 -0.69 -13.61
N VAL A 56 27.84 -1.17 -12.42
CA VAL A 56 28.09 -0.52 -11.13
C VAL A 56 29.60 -0.36 -10.90
N ASP A 57 30.40 -1.39 -11.14
CA ASP A 57 31.85 -1.33 -10.98
C ASP A 57 32.48 -0.29 -11.91
N ASN A 58 32.02 -0.25 -13.17
CA ASN A 58 32.45 0.75 -14.15
C ASN A 58 32.03 2.19 -13.75
N ILE A 59 30.82 2.36 -13.19
CA ILE A 59 30.36 3.64 -12.64
C ILE A 59 31.22 4.06 -11.46
N PHE A 60 31.51 3.14 -10.54
CA PHE A 60 32.34 3.39 -9.37
C PHE A 60 33.75 3.84 -9.76
N ALA A 61 34.41 3.12 -10.68
CA ALA A 61 35.72 3.50 -11.21
C ALA A 61 35.70 4.91 -11.82
N ARG A 62 34.63 5.29 -12.52
CA ARG A 62 34.45 6.63 -13.08
C ARG A 62 34.25 7.70 -12.01
N LEU A 63 33.51 7.42 -10.95
CA LEU A 63 33.30 8.33 -9.82
C LEU A 63 34.61 8.57 -9.05
N ILE A 64 35.47 7.55 -8.93
CA ILE A 64 36.83 7.68 -8.41
C ILE A 64 37.68 8.58 -9.32
N LYS A 65 37.69 8.31 -10.64
CA LYS A 65 38.45 9.10 -11.62
C LYS A 65 38.05 10.58 -11.63
N ARG A 66 36.76 10.87 -11.42
CA ARG A 66 36.23 12.25 -11.28
C ARG A 66 36.51 12.87 -9.90
N GLY A 67 37.07 12.11 -8.97
CA GLY A 67 37.37 12.55 -7.61
C GLY A 67 36.13 12.82 -6.76
N ILE A 68 34.97 12.29 -7.14
CA ILE A 68 33.69 12.42 -6.42
C ILE A 68 33.69 11.47 -5.22
N TYR A 69 34.18 10.24 -5.44
CA TYR A 69 34.49 9.30 -4.37
C TYR A 69 36.01 9.21 -4.21
N LYS A 70 36.49 9.28 -2.97
CA LYS A 70 37.89 9.07 -2.61
C LYS A 70 38.04 7.63 -2.13
N ALA A 71 38.76 6.82 -2.90
CA ALA A 71 39.07 5.46 -2.52
C ALA A 71 39.84 5.44 -1.19
N GLY A 72 39.52 4.46 -0.34
CA GLY A 72 40.23 4.25 0.91
C GLY A 72 41.69 3.85 0.68
N THR A 73 42.51 4.03 1.69
CA THR A 73 43.86 3.47 1.76
C THR A 73 43.88 2.36 2.81
N THR A 74 45.02 1.68 2.98
CA THR A 74 45.19 0.68 4.06
C THR A 74 44.96 1.23 5.46
N ARG A 75 44.95 2.56 5.65
CA ARG A 75 44.78 3.23 6.96
C ARG A 75 43.49 4.04 7.09
N ARG A 76 42.74 4.28 6.01
CA ARG A 76 41.54 5.13 6.03
C ARG A 76 40.48 4.57 5.10
N HIS A 77 39.24 4.49 5.59
CA HIS A 77 38.10 4.15 4.76
C HIS A 77 37.91 5.18 3.64
N GLY A 78 37.33 4.72 2.53
CA GLY A 78 36.96 5.61 1.44
C GLY A 78 35.78 6.50 1.84
N PHE A 79 35.58 7.60 1.12
CA PHE A 79 34.50 8.53 1.41
C PHE A 79 34.06 9.32 0.18
N TRP A 80 32.78 9.67 0.15
CA TRP A 80 32.22 10.68 -0.77
C TRP A 80 32.76 12.06 -0.41
N ARG A 81 33.45 12.71 -1.34
CA ARG A 81 34.24 13.92 -1.08
C ARG A 81 33.41 15.06 -0.46
N ASP A 82 32.23 15.29 -1.01
CA ASP A 82 31.39 16.44 -0.67
C ASP A 82 30.31 16.08 0.36
N LEU A 83 30.14 14.79 0.68
CA LEU A 83 29.18 14.32 1.68
C LEU A 83 29.85 14.27 3.06
N PRO A 84 29.32 14.95 4.09
CA PRO A 84 29.97 15.02 5.39
C PRO A 84 30.05 13.63 6.05
N THR A 85 31.23 13.28 6.58
CA THR A 85 31.45 12.02 7.32
C THR A 85 30.99 12.10 8.76
N MET A 86 30.92 13.30 9.34
CA MET A 86 30.40 13.57 10.68
C MET A 86 29.60 14.88 10.66
N PRO A 87 28.39 14.88 10.08
CA PRO A 87 27.55 16.07 10.08
C PRO A 87 27.04 16.40 11.48
N ASP A 88 26.88 17.69 11.80
CA ASP A 88 26.36 18.13 13.10
C ASP A 88 24.84 18.38 13.08
N THR A 89 24.30 18.68 11.90
CA THR A 89 22.88 18.98 11.67
C THR A 89 22.37 18.28 10.42
N GLU A 90 21.06 18.26 10.23
CA GLU A 90 20.43 17.63 9.06
C GLU A 90 20.55 18.48 7.79
N ASP A 91 20.42 19.80 7.90
CA ASP A 91 20.36 20.71 6.74
C ASP A 91 21.62 20.65 5.86
N VAL A 92 22.76 20.30 6.45
CA VAL A 92 24.04 20.15 5.73
C VAL A 92 24.10 18.88 4.89
N LEU A 93 23.14 17.95 5.03
CA LEU A 93 23.08 16.70 4.26
C LEU A 93 22.38 16.84 2.91
N TYR A 94 21.30 17.61 2.81
CA TYR A 94 20.43 17.60 1.63
C TYR A 94 21.15 17.97 0.33
N GLY A 95 21.91 19.08 0.35
CA GLY A 95 22.67 19.55 -0.81
C GLY A 95 23.74 18.57 -1.25
N PRO A 96 24.66 18.14 -0.36
CA PRO A 96 25.64 17.10 -0.66
C PRO A 96 25.05 15.77 -1.14
N LEU A 97 24.01 15.27 -0.48
CA LEU A 97 23.37 14.01 -0.82
C LEU A 97 22.77 14.05 -2.23
N THR A 98 22.02 15.10 -2.56
CA THR A 98 21.45 15.27 -3.91
C THR A 98 22.52 15.42 -4.98
N LYS A 99 23.66 16.07 -4.69
CA LYS A 99 24.80 16.13 -5.61
C LYS A 99 25.39 14.74 -5.89
N VAL A 100 25.59 13.92 -4.86
CA VAL A 100 26.11 12.55 -5.01
C VAL A 100 25.12 11.68 -5.80
N LEU A 101 23.84 11.73 -5.47
CA LEU A 101 22.79 10.95 -6.15
C LEU A 101 22.68 11.31 -7.64
N ASN A 102 22.71 12.60 -7.97
CA ASN A 102 22.70 13.06 -9.37
C ASN A 102 24.01 12.70 -10.10
N ALA A 103 25.16 12.75 -9.42
CA ALA A 103 26.44 12.31 -10.01
C ALA A 103 26.45 10.81 -10.36
N ILE A 104 25.89 9.96 -9.51
CA ILE A 104 25.69 8.53 -9.80
C ILE A 104 24.73 8.37 -10.98
N THR A 105 23.64 9.13 -10.98
CA THR A 105 22.62 9.10 -12.05
C THR A 105 23.21 9.48 -13.41
N ASP A 106 24.01 10.55 -13.47
CA ASP A 106 24.68 10.99 -14.70
C ASP A 106 25.74 9.99 -15.16
N ALA A 107 26.51 9.41 -14.23
CA ALA A 107 27.46 8.35 -14.56
C ALA A 107 26.73 7.14 -15.17
N CYS A 108 25.61 6.71 -14.58
CA CYS A 108 24.78 5.63 -15.08
C CYS A 108 24.27 5.91 -16.50
N LYS A 109 23.73 7.10 -16.78
CA LYS A 109 23.26 7.51 -18.12
C LYS A 109 24.35 7.43 -19.19
N THR A 110 25.60 7.73 -18.82
CA THR A 110 26.73 7.70 -19.75
C THR A 110 27.36 6.32 -19.93
N THR A 111 27.34 5.47 -18.91
CA THR A 111 27.96 4.14 -18.93
C THR A 111 27.00 3.09 -19.49
N CYS A 112 25.73 3.15 -19.11
CA CYS A 112 24.76 2.11 -19.42
C CYS A 112 24.04 2.44 -20.74
N THR A 113 24.36 1.69 -21.80
CA THR A 113 23.80 1.87 -23.14
C THR A 113 23.21 0.55 -23.66
N GLY A 114 22.50 0.59 -24.80
CA GLY A 114 21.90 -0.60 -25.40
C GLY A 114 20.92 -1.31 -24.44
N GLY A 115 21.18 -2.59 -24.17
CA GLY A 115 20.33 -3.45 -23.33
C GLY A 115 20.27 -3.07 -21.84
N LEU A 116 21.15 -2.18 -21.36
CA LEU A 116 21.13 -1.63 -20.00
C LEU A 116 20.78 -0.14 -19.98
N LYS A 117 20.11 0.38 -21.01
CA LYS A 117 19.71 1.78 -21.02
C LYS A 117 18.78 2.09 -19.83
N PRO A 118 19.00 3.22 -19.10
CA PRO A 118 18.08 3.67 -18.07
C PRO A 118 16.64 3.75 -18.57
N GLN A 119 15.72 3.16 -17.82
CA GLN A 119 14.29 3.14 -18.11
C GLN A 119 13.62 4.47 -17.75
N PHE A 120 14.23 5.20 -16.82
CA PHE A 120 13.73 6.47 -16.31
C PHE A 120 14.77 7.57 -16.48
N ASP A 121 14.29 8.76 -16.82
CA ASP A 121 15.08 9.98 -16.72
C ASP A 121 14.77 10.62 -15.36
N VAL A 122 15.57 10.28 -14.35
CA VAL A 122 15.36 10.70 -12.96
C VAL A 122 16.25 11.89 -12.63
N VAL A 123 15.72 12.78 -11.79
CA VAL A 123 16.43 13.87 -11.13
C VAL A 123 16.13 13.80 -9.63
N TRP A 124 17.19 13.77 -8.82
CA TRP A 124 17.10 13.85 -7.36
C TRP A 124 17.02 15.32 -6.95
N ARG A 125 15.92 15.67 -6.26
CA ARG A 125 15.62 17.05 -5.87
C ARG A 125 15.56 17.16 -4.35
N ASP A 126 16.13 18.23 -3.85
CA ASP A 126 15.95 18.68 -2.48
C ASP A 126 14.59 19.40 -2.35
N GLU A 127 13.68 18.83 -1.58
CA GLU A 127 12.30 19.27 -1.40
C GLU A 127 11.90 19.41 0.08
N HIS A 128 12.85 19.39 1.03
CA HIS A 128 12.59 19.47 2.48
C HIS A 128 11.74 20.69 2.91
N SER A 129 11.78 21.77 2.13
CA SER A 129 11.03 23.01 2.37
C SER A 129 9.73 23.12 1.55
N LYS A 130 9.49 22.21 0.61
CA LYS A 130 8.41 22.30 -0.37
C LYS A 130 7.37 21.20 -0.18
N THR A 131 6.15 21.50 -0.57
CA THR A 131 5.06 20.51 -0.60
C THR A 131 4.79 20.11 -2.05
N PRO A 132 5.04 18.84 -2.43
CA PRO A 132 4.68 18.37 -3.75
C PRO A 132 3.16 18.47 -3.97
N GLU A 133 2.75 18.65 -5.22
CA GLU A 133 1.34 18.73 -5.58
C GLU A 133 0.59 17.46 -5.18
N SER A 134 -0.53 17.62 -4.47
CA SER A 134 -1.37 16.53 -3.95
C SER A 134 -2.85 16.82 -4.18
N GLN A 135 -3.60 15.77 -4.52
CA GLN A 135 -5.06 15.84 -4.67
C GLN A 135 -5.80 15.67 -3.34
N PHE A 136 -5.15 15.07 -2.33
CA PHE A 136 -5.78 14.76 -1.05
C PHE A 136 -5.58 15.83 0.03
N SER A 137 -5.05 17.01 -0.33
CA SER A 137 -4.99 18.22 0.50
C SER A 137 -4.18 18.11 1.80
N VAL A 138 -3.38 17.06 2.00
CA VAL A 138 -2.48 16.95 3.17
C VAL A 138 -1.12 17.54 2.79
N LYS A 139 -0.71 18.62 3.47
CA LYS A 139 0.59 19.25 3.26
C LYS A 139 1.69 18.39 3.88
N MET A 140 2.35 17.57 3.07
CA MET A 140 3.52 16.79 3.45
C MET A 140 4.77 17.29 2.71
N ARG A 141 5.91 17.25 3.39
CA ARG A 141 7.20 17.76 2.92
C ARG A 141 8.24 16.63 3.01
N PRO A 142 8.32 15.76 2.00
CA PRO A 142 9.39 14.76 1.92
C PRO A 142 10.72 15.47 1.66
N ASP A 143 11.81 14.94 2.21
CA ASP A 143 13.09 15.65 2.19
C ASP A 143 13.76 15.61 0.82
N VAL A 144 14.02 14.41 0.28
CA VAL A 144 14.64 14.24 -1.03
C VAL A 144 13.77 13.35 -1.90
N LEU A 145 13.49 13.80 -3.12
CA LEU A 145 12.62 13.12 -4.07
C LEU A 145 13.35 12.72 -5.36
N ALA A 146 13.13 11.49 -5.81
CA ALA A 146 13.44 11.06 -7.17
C ALA A 146 12.24 11.36 -8.07
N THR A 147 12.39 12.33 -8.97
CA THR A 147 11.33 12.80 -9.87
C THR A 147 11.70 12.59 -11.33
N PHE A 148 10.72 12.49 -12.21
CA PHE A 148 10.96 12.31 -13.64
C PHE A 148 11.33 13.65 -14.28
N ALA A 149 12.43 13.75 -15.03
CA ALA A 149 12.98 15.00 -15.54
C ALA A 149 12.00 15.82 -16.40
N LYS A 150 11.05 15.15 -17.06
CA LYS A 150 10.00 15.79 -17.87
C LYS A 150 9.03 16.62 -17.04
N THR A 151 8.85 16.30 -15.75
CA THR A 151 7.96 17.04 -14.88
C THR A 151 8.67 18.28 -14.34
N GLY A 152 8.29 19.46 -14.85
CA GLY A 152 8.80 20.74 -14.36
C GLY A 152 8.36 21.06 -12.92
N THR A 153 7.44 20.27 -12.35
CA THR A 153 6.91 20.41 -10.98
C THR A 153 6.91 19.08 -10.25
N THR A 154 7.13 19.12 -8.93
CA THR A 154 7.08 17.95 -8.05
C THR A 154 5.64 17.57 -7.70
N SER A 155 5.24 16.32 -7.97
CA SER A 155 3.90 15.80 -7.70
C SER A 155 3.98 14.42 -7.08
N TRP A 156 3.13 14.15 -6.08
CA TRP A 156 2.99 12.81 -5.48
C TRP A 156 2.56 11.75 -6.50
N ARG A 157 1.85 12.18 -7.53
CA ARG A 157 1.34 11.32 -8.60
C ARG A 157 2.41 10.92 -9.61
N ALA A 158 3.53 11.62 -9.66
CA ALA A 158 4.60 11.42 -10.64
C ALA A 158 5.99 11.49 -9.97
N LEU A 159 6.21 10.66 -8.95
CA LEU A 159 7.51 10.44 -8.33
C LEU A 159 7.90 8.96 -8.38
N GLN A 160 9.20 8.67 -8.39
CA GLN A 160 9.70 7.31 -8.44
C GLN A 160 9.89 6.70 -7.05
N THR A 161 10.63 7.41 -6.20
CA THR A 161 11.03 7.04 -4.84
C THR A 161 11.37 8.30 -4.04
N LEU A 162 11.60 8.14 -2.73
CA LEU A 162 11.95 9.22 -1.83
C LEU A 162 12.97 8.77 -0.77
N ILE A 163 13.69 9.74 -0.21
CA ILE A 163 14.57 9.58 0.94
C ILE A 163 14.07 10.51 2.03
N ASP A 164 13.82 9.95 3.21
CA ASP A 164 13.56 10.69 4.43
C ASP A 164 14.88 10.81 5.21
N VAL A 165 15.24 12.01 5.64
CA VAL A 165 16.49 12.27 6.36
C VAL A 165 16.17 12.40 7.84
N LYS A 166 16.88 11.64 8.69
CA LYS A 166 16.63 11.65 10.13
C LYS A 166 17.19 12.92 10.78
N LYS A 167 16.35 13.62 11.55
CA LYS A 167 16.71 14.85 12.28
C LYS A 167 17.21 14.56 13.69
N LYS A 168 18.29 15.21 14.12
CA LYS A 168 18.81 15.09 15.49
C LYS A 168 17.76 15.64 16.49
N GLY A 169 17.46 14.86 17.54
CA GLY A 169 16.54 15.26 18.60
C GLY A 169 15.05 15.24 18.24
N ASN A 170 14.67 14.80 17.03
CA ASN A 170 13.26 14.60 16.70
C ASN A 170 12.75 13.32 17.38
N PRO A 171 11.71 13.41 18.24
CA PRO A 171 11.15 12.22 18.90
C PRO A 171 10.38 11.31 17.93
N THR A 172 10.01 11.82 16.74
CA THR A 172 9.30 11.04 15.74
C THR A 172 10.31 10.14 14.99
N PRO A 173 10.10 8.82 14.96
CA PRO A 173 10.95 7.93 14.19
C PRO A 173 10.88 8.25 12.69
N ALA A 174 12.03 8.33 12.03
CA ALA A 174 12.12 8.57 10.58
C ALA A 174 11.37 7.51 9.78
N VAL A 175 11.36 6.25 10.27
CA VAL A 175 10.60 5.16 9.65
C VAL A 175 9.10 5.45 9.59
N VAL A 176 8.50 6.00 10.66
CA VAL A 176 7.06 6.33 10.67
C VAL A 176 6.78 7.43 9.65
N GLN A 177 7.69 8.40 9.54
CA GLN A 177 7.62 9.47 8.56
C GLN A 177 7.68 8.94 7.12
N LEU A 178 8.63 8.05 6.84
CA LEU A 178 8.78 7.36 5.56
C LEU A 178 7.53 6.56 5.20
N LEU A 179 7.03 5.72 6.11
CA LEU A 179 5.84 4.89 5.88
C LEU A 179 4.60 5.73 5.60
N ARG A 180 4.47 6.88 6.27
CA ARG A 180 3.42 7.87 5.96
C ARG A 180 3.52 8.40 4.53
N TYR A 181 4.72 8.77 4.08
CA TYR A 181 4.93 9.25 2.71
C TYR A 181 4.67 8.17 1.66
N VAL A 182 5.14 6.94 1.88
CA VAL A 182 4.90 5.82 0.98
C VAL A 182 3.40 5.49 0.91
N ARG A 183 2.71 5.47 2.05
CA ARG A 183 1.25 5.30 2.11
C ARG A 183 0.52 6.35 1.27
N HIS A 184 0.96 7.61 1.35
CA HIS A 184 0.38 8.69 0.56
C HIS A 184 0.71 8.58 -0.93
N ALA A 185 1.94 8.20 -1.29
CA ALA A 185 2.33 7.94 -2.67
C ALA A 185 1.50 6.80 -3.30
N LEU A 186 1.31 5.68 -2.60
CA LEU A 186 0.48 4.55 -3.04
C LEU A 186 -1.01 4.93 -3.20
N ARG A 187 -1.46 5.98 -2.49
CA ARG A 187 -2.80 6.55 -2.64
C ARG A 187 -2.90 7.47 -3.86
N GLU A 188 -1.88 8.29 -4.13
CA GLU A 188 -1.83 9.21 -5.26
C GLU A 188 -1.52 8.51 -6.59
N GLN A 189 -0.82 7.36 -6.54
CA GLN A 189 -0.44 6.54 -7.70
C GLN A 189 -1.33 5.29 -7.78
N PRO A 190 -2.51 5.36 -8.43
CA PRO A 190 -3.43 4.23 -8.55
C PRO A 190 -2.85 3.04 -9.34
N ASP A 191 -1.80 3.25 -10.12
CA ASP A 191 -1.11 2.21 -10.88
C ASP A 191 0.17 1.73 -10.17
N ARG A 192 0.28 1.94 -8.84
CA ARG A 192 1.40 1.47 -8.01
C ARG A 192 0.97 0.35 -7.05
N ARG A 193 1.67 -0.79 -7.14
CA ARG A 193 1.45 -2.03 -6.37
C ARG A 193 2.22 -2.02 -5.05
N PHE A 194 3.50 -1.67 -5.12
CA PHE A 194 4.44 -1.53 -4.01
C PHE A 194 5.41 -0.39 -4.31
N MET A 195 6.16 0.05 -3.30
CA MET A 195 7.11 1.15 -3.45
C MET A 195 8.30 0.94 -2.54
N TYR A 196 9.49 1.28 -3.05
CA TYR A 196 10.67 1.43 -2.21
C TYR A 196 10.77 2.86 -1.69
N GLY A 197 11.30 3.00 -0.50
CA GLY A 197 11.71 4.26 0.09
C GLY A 197 13.03 4.09 0.82
N MET A 198 13.65 5.17 1.25
CA MET A 198 14.92 5.12 1.97
C MET A 198 14.88 6.02 3.19
N VAL A 199 15.54 5.58 4.26
CA VAL A 199 15.89 6.46 5.39
C VAL A 199 17.39 6.71 5.31
N PHE A 200 17.78 7.98 5.37
CA PHE A 200 19.17 8.39 5.46
C PHE A 200 19.41 9.07 6.81
N SER A 201 20.35 8.57 7.59
CA SER A 201 20.74 9.17 8.86
C SER A 201 22.24 9.29 8.95
N LYS A 202 22.76 10.51 9.15
CA LYS A 202 24.20 10.78 9.30
C LYS A 202 25.00 10.40 8.05
N PHE A 203 25.40 9.14 7.95
CA PHE A 203 26.03 8.50 6.77
C PHE A 203 25.47 7.09 6.49
N ASN A 204 24.46 6.69 7.24
CA ASN A 204 23.80 5.41 7.15
C ASN A 204 22.56 5.50 6.26
N LEU A 205 22.38 4.53 5.39
CA LEU A 205 21.21 4.36 4.54
C LEU A 205 20.54 3.04 4.86
N THR A 206 19.22 3.07 4.99
CA THR A 206 18.38 1.86 5.04
C THR A 206 17.39 1.90 3.89
N LEU A 207 17.35 0.84 3.08
CA LEU A 207 16.37 0.67 2.02
C LEU A 207 15.12 0.00 2.61
N TRP A 208 13.96 0.59 2.35
CA TRP A 208 12.66 0.07 2.76
C TRP A 208 11.87 -0.38 1.54
N HIS A 209 11.37 -1.61 1.55
CA HIS A 209 10.42 -2.15 0.60
C HIS A 209 9.04 -2.23 1.27
N VAL A 210 8.06 -1.48 0.75
CA VAL A 210 6.71 -1.39 1.34
C VAL A 210 5.68 -1.89 0.34
N ASP A 211 4.93 -2.90 0.75
CA ASP A 211 3.87 -3.53 -0.03
C ASP A 211 2.54 -3.62 0.75
N ARG A 212 1.63 -4.47 0.30
CA ARG A 212 0.28 -4.62 0.87
C ARG A 212 0.22 -5.61 2.04
N THR A 213 1.34 -6.25 2.36
CA THR A 213 1.51 -7.12 3.52
C THR A 213 2.30 -6.44 4.63
N GLY A 214 3.14 -5.46 4.31
CA GLY A 214 3.88 -4.68 5.29
C GLY A 214 5.13 -4.01 4.74
N ALA A 215 6.11 -3.80 5.62
CA ALA A 215 7.37 -3.13 5.29
C ALA A 215 8.58 -3.98 5.69
N LEU A 216 9.55 -4.09 4.79
CA LEU A 216 10.83 -4.76 5.01
C LEU A 216 11.96 -3.74 4.86
N ALA A 217 12.80 -3.61 5.87
CA ALA A 217 14.00 -2.78 5.82
C ALA A 217 15.24 -3.64 5.60
N SER A 218 16.18 -3.16 4.80
CA SER A 218 17.50 -3.76 4.66
C SER A 218 18.30 -3.67 5.97
N LYS A 219 19.47 -4.32 5.98
CA LYS A 219 20.53 -3.95 6.93
C LYS A 219 20.96 -2.49 6.69
N VAL A 220 21.45 -1.86 7.75
CA VAL A 220 22.00 -0.51 7.70
C VAL A 220 23.28 -0.51 6.86
N ILE A 221 23.41 0.47 5.96
CA ILE A 221 24.58 0.61 5.09
C ILE A 221 25.27 1.93 5.37
N ASN A 222 26.54 1.88 5.78
CA ASN A 222 27.39 3.06 5.77
C ASN A 222 27.78 3.39 4.33
N VAL A 223 27.30 4.51 3.79
CA VAL A 223 27.50 4.86 2.38
C VAL A 223 28.95 5.20 2.02
N HIS A 224 29.77 5.58 3.01
CA HIS A 224 31.21 5.82 2.81
C HIS A 224 31.98 4.51 2.74
N GLU A 225 31.68 3.56 3.62
CA GLU A 225 32.40 2.28 3.68
C GLU A 225 31.93 1.28 2.63
N SER A 226 30.65 1.34 2.26
CA SER A 226 30.00 0.43 1.30
C SER A 226 29.48 1.16 0.05
N PRO A 227 30.36 1.83 -0.74
CA PRO A 227 29.93 2.66 -1.87
C PRO A 227 29.31 1.83 -3.00
N ILE A 228 29.75 0.58 -3.20
CA ILE A 228 29.22 -0.31 -4.24
C ILE A 228 27.75 -0.60 -3.98
N THR A 229 27.39 -1.00 -2.76
CA THR A 229 25.99 -1.25 -2.37
C THR A 229 25.14 0.00 -2.53
N PHE A 230 25.66 1.17 -2.11
CA PHE A 230 24.96 2.44 -2.31
C PHE A 230 24.73 2.76 -3.79
N ILE A 231 25.75 2.61 -4.64
CA ILE A 231 25.63 2.83 -6.09
C ILE A 231 24.65 1.83 -6.70
N SER A 232 24.69 0.55 -6.32
CA SER A 232 23.79 -0.50 -6.81
C SER A 232 22.32 -0.16 -6.58
N ILE A 233 21.97 0.38 -5.40
CA ILE A 233 20.59 0.81 -5.10
C ILE A 233 20.17 1.90 -6.08
N ILE A 234 20.97 2.96 -6.22
CA ILE A 234 20.64 4.12 -7.07
C ILE A 234 20.59 3.72 -8.55
N VAL A 235 21.57 2.94 -9.02
CA VAL A 235 21.62 2.43 -10.40
C VAL A 235 20.43 1.51 -10.68
N GLY A 236 20.05 0.63 -9.75
CA GLY A 236 18.89 -0.24 -9.95
C GLY A 236 17.57 0.53 -10.06
N PHE A 237 17.39 1.66 -9.36
CA PHE A 237 16.23 2.55 -9.60
C PHE A 237 16.19 3.12 -11.03
N LEU A 238 17.34 3.26 -11.70
CA LEU A 238 17.42 3.78 -13.06
C LEU A 238 17.23 2.69 -14.12
N LEU A 239 17.78 1.50 -13.88
CA LEU A 239 17.85 0.43 -14.87
C LEU A 239 16.67 -0.54 -14.84
N LYS A 240 16.02 -0.70 -13.68
CA LYS A 240 14.91 -1.64 -13.53
C LYS A 240 13.70 -1.24 -14.34
N SER A 241 12.95 -2.26 -14.77
CA SER A 241 11.67 -2.05 -15.43
C SER A 241 10.66 -1.37 -14.48
N PRO A 242 9.66 -0.64 -15.02
CA PRO A 242 8.59 -0.08 -14.19
C PRO A 242 7.88 -1.13 -13.35
N GLU A 243 7.68 -2.34 -13.88
CA GLU A 243 7.09 -3.45 -13.15
C GLU A 243 7.91 -3.83 -11.90
N GLU A 244 9.23 -3.96 -12.03
CA GLU A 244 10.11 -4.29 -10.91
C GLU A 244 10.23 -3.18 -9.85
N LEU A 245 9.91 -1.94 -10.22
CA LEU A 245 9.83 -0.81 -9.29
C LEU A 245 8.42 -0.62 -8.72
N GLY A 246 7.47 -1.46 -9.11
CA GLY A 246 6.14 -1.55 -8.52
C GLY A 246 5.02 -0.91 -9.28
N TRP A 247 5.24 -0.44 -10.52
CA TRP A 247 4.13 -0.05 -11.40
C TRP A 247 3.37 -1.28 -11.90
N ASP A 248 2.07 -1.10 -12.11
CA ASP A 248 1.17 -2.10 -12.66
C ASP A 248 1.10 -1.97 -14.19
N PRO A 249 1.69 -2.91 -14.95
CA PRO A 249 1.64 -2.87 -16.42
C PRO A 249 0.24 -3.09 -17.01
N THR A 250 -0.73 -3.55 -16.19
CA THR A 250 -2.10 -3.82 -16.61
C THR A 250 -3.07 -2.67 -16.31
N MET A 251 -2.57 -1.57 -15.73
CA MET A 251 -3.34 -0.37 -15.42
C MET A 251 -2.62 0.86 -15.97
N GLN A 252 -3.39 1.78 -16.52
CA GLN A 252 -2.89 3.08 -16.97
C GLN A 252 -3.84 4.18 -16.48
N ILE A 253 -3.27 5.36 -16.27
CA ILE A 253 -4.04 6.54 -15.92
C ILE A 253 -4.60 7.15 -17.19
N TYR A 254 -5.91 7.32 -17.21
CA TYR A 254 -6.59 8.00 -18.30
C TYR A 254 -6.28 9.49 -18.29
N VAL A 255 -5.78 10.02 -19.42
CA VAL A 255 -5.50 11.44 -19.63
C VAL A 255 -6.16 11.90 -20.92
N GLU A 256 -6.81 13.06 -20.86
CA GLU A 256 -7.32 13.76 -22.05
C GLU A 256 -6.20 14.62 -22.64
N ASP A 257 -5.94 14.47 -23.95
CA ASP A 257 -4.99 15.32 -24.65
C ASP A 257 -5.51 16.77 -24.63
N PRO A 258 -4.76 17.72 -24.02
CA PRO A 258 -5.20 19.10 -23.99
C PRO A 258 -5.15 19.81 -25.34
N LYS A 259 -4.31 19.33 -26.26
CA LYS A 259 -4.14 19.90 -27.60
C LYS A 259 -5.20 19.37 -28.57
N ASN A 260 -5.72 18.17 -28.32
CA ASN A 260 -6.74 17.52 -29.13
C ASN A 260 -7.90 17.04 -28.23
N PRO A 261 -8.84 17.94 -27.86
CA PRO A 261 -10.01 17.56 -27.08
C PRO A 261 -10.77 16.42 -27.77
N GLY A 262 -10.71 15.21 -27.18
CA GLY A 262 -11.30 14.00 -27.77
C GLY A 262 -10.31 12.91 -28.14
N LEU A 263 -9.01 13.21 -28.25
CA LEU A 263 -7.96 12.19 -28.29
C LEU A 263 -7.69 11.71 -26.86
N ARG A 264 -7.99 10.43 -26.63
CA ARG A 264 -8.09 9.81 -25.31
C ARG A 264 -7.04 8.72 -25.20
N GLY A 265 -6.19 8.76 -24.18
CA GLY A 265 -5.11 7.79 -24.00
C GLY A 265 -4.93 7.36 -22.54
N GLY A 266 -4.56 6.09 -22.36
CA GLY A 266 -3.99 5.60 -21.12
C GLY A 266 -2.49 5.91 -21.10
N VAL A 267 -2.01 6.54 -20.04
CA VAL A 267 -0.57 6.74 -19.79
C VAL A 267 -0.24 6.27 -18.38
N PRO A 268 0.91 5.60 -18.17
CA PRO A 268 1.39 5.30 -16.83
C PRO A 268 1.65 6.59 -16.03
N SER A 269 1.54 6.52 -14.69
CA SER A 269 1.75 7.67 -13.80
C SER A 269 3.11 8.32 -13.95
N TYR A 270 4.15 7.53 -14.22
CA TYR A 270 5.52 8.01 -14.44
C TYR A 270 5.70 8.78 -15.76
N GLN A 271 4.69 8.83 -16.63
CA GLN A 271 4.69 9.62 -17.86
C GLN A 271 3.80 10.87 -17.76
N LEU A 272 3.16 11.11 -16.61
CA LEU A 272 2.30 12.27 -16.43
C LEU A 272 3.10 13.57 -16.32
N ASP A 273 2.70 14.56 -17.11
CA ASP A 273 3.06 15.95 -16.85
C ASP A 273 2.21 16.46 -15.67
N GLY A 274 2.87 16.86 -14.58
CA GLY A 274 2.29 17.08 -13.25
C GLY A 274 1.07 18.00 -13.13
N LYS A 275 0.62 18.67 -14.20
CA LYS A 275 -0.48 19.64 -14.18
C LYS A 275 -1.88 19.09 -14.44
N LYS A 276 -2.04 17.81 -14.81
CA LYS A 276 -3.34 17.32 -15.30
C LYS A 276 -3.62 15.87 -14.94
N SER A 277 -4.18 15.64 -13.76
CA SER A 277 -5.05 14.48 -13.58
C SER A 277 -5.89 14.67 -12.33
N SER A 278 -7.11 14.15 -12.34
CA SER A 278 -7.98 14.05 -11.17
C SER A 278 -8.36 12.58 -10.99
N ALA A 279 -8.03 11.92 -9.87
CA ALA A 279 -8.78 10.78 -9.30
C ALA A 279 -8.09 10.04 -8.14
N GLY A 280 -8.89 9.69 -7.10
CA GLY A 280 -9.14 8.30 -6.60
C GLY A 280 -8.50 7.80 -5.29
N ARG A 281 -9.30 7.42 -4.24
CA ARG A 281 -8.89 6.96 -2.87
C ARG A 281 -8.46 5.46 -2.76
N ALA A 282 -8.06 5.00 -1.54
CA ALA A 282 -7.19 3.85 -1.23
C ALA A 282 -7.78 2.41 -1.04
N THR A 283 -9.08 2.18 -1.15
CA THR A 283 -9.63 0.91 -1.70
C THR A 283 -10.37 1.32 -2.93
N ARG A 284 -9.98 0.76 -4.07
CA ARG A 284 -10.22 1.47 -5.29
C ARG A 284 -11.46 0.90 -5.96
N VAL A 285 -12.58 1.50 -5.61
CA VAL A 285 -13.86 1.28 -6.27
C VAL A 285 -14.14 2.47 -7.16
N TRP A 286 -14.23 2.23 -8.46
CA TRP A 286 -14.53 3.26 -9.44
C TRP A 286 -15.77 2.92 -10.24
N LYS A 287 -16.48 3.97 -10.66
CA LYS A 287 -17.35 3.87 -11.82
C LYS A 287 -16.48 3.65 -13.04
N ALA A 288 -16.79 2.62 -13.79
CA ALA A 288 -16.10 2.24 -15.00
C ALA A 288 -17.05 2.23 -16.19
N TRP A 289 -16.49 2.51 -17.35
CA TRP A 289 -17.13 2.34 -18.64
C TRP A 289 -16.21 1.53 -19.51
N LYS A 290 -16.78 0.74 -20.41
CA LYS A 290 -15.96 0.11 -21.44
C LYS A 290 -15.47 1.16 -22.42
N LEU A 291 -14.28 0.95 -22.96
CA LEU A 291 -13.70 1.84 -23.95
C LEU A 291 -14.58 1.94 -25.21
N GLU A 292 -15.21 0.83 -25.63
CA GLU A 292 -16.15 0.77 -26.76
C GLU A 292 -17.39 1.66 -26.55
N ASP A 293 -17.83 1.87 -25.30
CA ASP A 293 -18.99 2.70 -24.98
C ASP A 293 -18.65 4.20 -24.91
N MET A 294 -17.37 4.57 -24.98
CA MET A 294 -16.92 5.96 -24.86
C MET A 294 -17.34 6.83 -26.05
N GLY A 295 -17.74 6.22 -27.17
CA GLY A 295 -18.36 6.89 -28.32
C GLY A 295 -19.83 7.26 -28.11
N ARG A 296 -20.53 6.63 -27.15
CA ARG A 296 -21.95 6.92 -26.87
C ARG A 296 -22.12 8.20 -26.05
N PRO A 297 -23.29 8.86 -26.09
CA PRO A 297 -23.63 9.93 -25.16
C PRO A 297 -23.47 9.46 -23.70
N LYS A 298 -22.90 10.30 -22.82
CA LYS A 298 -22.57 9.93 -21.43
C LYS A 298 -23.76 9.34 -20.65
N LYS A 299 -24.98 9.79 -20.94
CA LYS A 299 -26.22 9.33 -20.28
C LYS A 299 -26.63 7.90 -20.68
N GLU A 300 -26.19 7.43 -21.83
CA GLU A 300 -26.55 6.12 -22.40
C GLU A 300 -25.49 5.05 -22.15
N ARG A 301 -24.34 5.43 -21.58
CA ARG A 301 -23.24 4.49 -21.33
C ARG A 301 -23.58 3.59 -20.15
N PRO A 302 -23.54 2.25 -20.31
CA PRO A 302 -23.68 1.33 -19.20
C PRO A 302 -22.60 1.60 -18.14
N VAL A 303 -23.02 1.72 -16.88
CA VAL A 303 -22.10 1.94 -15.75
C VAL A 303 -21.71 0.59 -15.18
N TYR A 304 -20.41 0.39 -15.03
CA TYR A 304 -19.81 -0.73 -14.31
C TYR A 304 -19.18 -0.24 -13.02
N ILE A 305 -18.99 -1.14 -12.07
CA ILE A 305 -18.22 -0.89 -10.86
C ILE A 305 -16.98 -1.76 -10.90
N PHE A 306 -15.82 -1.12 -10.91
CA PHE A 306 -14.52 -1.79 -10.90
C PHE A 306 -13.91 -1.67 -9.51
N LYS A 307 -13.62 -2.81 -8.88
CA LYS A 307 -12.98 -2.94 -7.57
C LYS A 307 -11.61 -3.57 -7.76
N ASP A 308 -10.58 -2.93 -7.21
CA ASP A 308 -9.18 -3.35 -7.24
C ASP A 308 -8.71 -3.51 -5.79
N CYS A 309 -8.31 -4.73 -5.41
CA CYS A 309 -8.03 -5.06 -4.01
C CYS A 309 -6.91 -6.10 -3.86
N TRP A 310 -6.32 -6.13 -2.67
CA TRP A 310 -5.33 -7.12 -2.24
C TRP A 310 -5.96 -8.00 -1.18
N ARG A 311 -6.26 -9.25 -1.53
CA ARG A 311 -6.92 -10.22 -0.64
C ARG A 311 -5.91 -11.16 0.01
N ASP A 312 -6.26 -11.72 1.17
CA ASP A 312 -5.52 -12.85 1.74
C ASP A 312 -5.55 -14.03 0.76
N GLU A 313 -4.40 -14.66 0.50
CA GLU A 313 -4.30 -15.75 -0.48
C GLU A 313 -5.20 -16.94 -0.15
N ARG A 314 -5.42 -17.18 1.15
CA ARG A 314 -6.23 -18.30 1.67
C ARG A 314 -7.71 -18.08 1.43
N ARG A 315 -8.11 -16.84 1.14
CA ARG A 315 -9.47 -16.49 0.73
C ARG A 315 -9.61 -16.68 -0.78
N GLY A 316 -10.70 -17.29 -1.21
CA GLY A 316 -11.05 -17.38 -2.63
C GLY A 316 -11.31 -16.01 -3.27
N LEU A 317 -11.52 -15.99 -4.58
CA LEU A 317 -11.90 -14.78 -5.29
C LEU A 317 -13.35 -14.39 -4.97
N GLU A 318 -13.59 -13.14 -4.56
CA GLU A 318 -14.93 -12.61 -4.27
C GLU A 318 -15.91 -12.87 -5.44
N GLY A 319 -15.43 -12.74 -6.68
CA GLY A 319 -16.22 -12.98 -7.88
C GLY A 319 -16.69 -14.43 -8.07
N GLU A 320 -16.00 -15.43 -7.51
CA GLU A 320 -16.49 -16.82 -7.54
C GLU A 320 -17.73 -17.00 -6.66
N LEU A 321 -17.82 -16.25 -5.55
CA LEU A 321 -19.01 -16.24 -4.70
C LEU A 321 -20.20 -15.61 -5.43
N TYR A 322 -19.99 -14.48 -6.13
CA TYR A 322 -21.06 -13.92 -6.97
C TYR A 322 -21.44 -14.85 -8.14
N LYS A 323 -20.48 -15.52 -8.76
CA LYS A 323 -20.75 -16.47 -9.85
C LYS A 323 -21.58 -17.65 -9.36
N LYS A 324 -21.25 -18.19 -8.18
CA LYS A 324 -22.04 -19.22 -7.49
C LYS A 324 -23.43 -18.71 -7.10
N ALA A 325 -23.51 -17.48 -6.58
CA ALA A 325 -24.77 -16.81 -6.25
C ALA A 325 -25.63 -16.59 -7.51
N GLY A 326 -25.04 -16.48 -8.70
CA GLY A 326 -25.75 -16.19 -9.93
C GLY A 326 -26.51 -14.86 -9.87
N ASN A 327 -27.49 -14.68 -10.74
CA ASN A 327 -28.37 -13.52 -10.69
C ASN A 327 -29.51 -13.79 -9.69
N CYS A 328 -29.46 -13.16 -8.52
CA CYS A 328 -30.54 -13.20 -7.53
C CYS A 328 -30.90 -11.79 -7.06
N ASP A 329 -32.19 -11.60 -6.76
CA ASP A 329 -32.71 -10.34 -6.24
C ASP A 329 -32.07 -10.01 -4.89
N GLY A 330 -31.87 -8.72 -4.61
CA GLY A 330 -31.21 -8.25 -3.40
C GLY A 330 -29.68 -8.43 -3.35
N VAL A 331 -29.03 -8.92 -4.42
CA VAL A 331 -27.55 -9.09 -4.47
C VAL A 331 -26.97 -8.39 -5.70
N ALA A 332 -25.75 -7.84 -5.58
CA ALA A 332 -25.06 -7.23 -6.71
C ALA A 332 -24.78 -8.22 -7.84
N ARG A 333 -24.94 -7.75 -9.09
CA ARG A 333 -24.74 -8.56 -10.28
C ARG A 333 -23.29 -8.54 -10.70
N HIS A 334 -22.69 -9.71 -10.81
CA HIS A 334 -21.32 -9.89 -11.27
C HIS A 334 -21.19 -9.78 -12.80
N TYR A 335 -20.09 -9.16 -13.26
CA TYR A 335 -19.69 -9.14 -14.66
C TYR A 335 -18.46 -10.04 -14.90
N SER A 336 -17.34 -9.74 -14.25
CA SER A 336 -16.09 -10.46 -14.42
C SER A 336 -15.21 -10.31 -13.17
N HIS A 337 -14.29 -11.25 -12.96
CA HIS A 337 -13.28 -11.14 -11.92
C HIS A 337 -12.00 -11.87 -12.33
N CYS A 338 -10.87 -11.53 -11.71
CA CYS A 338 -9.63 -12.27 -11.88
C CYS A 338 -8.65 -11.98 -10.73
N ALA A 339 -7.68 -12.90 -10.55
CA ALA A 339 -6.41 -12.55 -9.94
C ALA A 339 -5.54 -11.85 -11.00
N VAL A 340 -4.89 -10.75 -10.62
CA VAL A 340 -4.00 -10.01 -11.52
C VAL A 340 -2.76 -10.84 -11.80
N ARG A 341 -2.32 -10.83 -13.07
CA ARG A 341 -1.16 -11.59 -13.54
C ARG A 341 -0.20 -10.67 -14.26
N ILE A 342 1.08 -10.79 -13.93
CA ILE A 342 2.13 -9.83 -14.26
C ILE A 342 3.32 -10.56 -14.90
N GLY A 343 4.09 -9.84 -15.72
CA GLY A 343 5.25 -10.36 -16.43
C GLY A 343 4.91 -11.32 -17.59
N ALA A 344 5.95 -11.70 -18.35
CA ALA A 344 5.82 -12.58 -19.52
C ALA A 344 5.27 -13.97 -19.15
N GLY A 345 5.60 -14.47 -17.95
CA GLY A 345 5.10 -15.75 -17.43
C GLY A 345 3.66 -15.71 -16.88
N LYS A 346 3.00 -14.54 -16.89
CA LYS A 346 1.67 -14.33 -16.31
C LYS A 346 1.57 -14.88 -14.88
N GLN A 347 2.61 -14.63 -14.08
CA GLN A 347 2.65 -15.04 -12.68
C GLN A 347 1.59 -14.28 -11.90
N VAL A 348 1.00 -14.91 -10.89
CA VAL A 348 0.04 -14.24 -10.01
C VAL A 348 0.75 -13.10 -9.29
N ASP A 349 0.08 -11.95 -9.23
CA ASP A 349 0.61 -10.78 -8.54
C ASP A 349 0.39 -10.91 -7.04
N ASP A 350 1.33 -11.58 -6.38
CA ASP A 350 1.32 -11.84 -4.95
C ASP A 350 2.50 -11.14 -4.24
N THR A 351 2.32 -10.87 -2.94
CA THR A 351 3.30 -10.11 -2.17
C THR A 351 4.59 -10.88 -1.87
N PHE A 352 4.51 -12.19 -1.62
CA PHE A 352 5.67 -12.95 -1.13
C PHE A 352 6.60 -13.40 -2.25
N ILE A 353 6.05 -13.95 -3.32
CA ILE A 353 6.83 -14.56 -4.39
C ILE A 353 7.17 -13.50 -5.44
N LEU A 354 6.17 -12.85 -6.04
CA LEU A 354 6.42 -11.92 -7.14
C LEU A 354 7.03 -10.60 -6.66
N ILE A 355 6.43 -9.96 -5.64
CA ILE A 355 6.86 -8.64 -5.18
C ILE A 355 8.13 -8.72 -4.32
N ARG A 356 8.13 -9.54 -3.27
CA ARG A 356 9.27 -9.69 -2.35
C ARG A 356 10.36 -10.62 -2.87
N ARG A 357 10.18 -11.29 -4.01
CA ARG A 357 11.18 -12.22 -4.56
C ARG A 357 11.61 -13.29 -3.56
N ASP A 358 10.64 -13.80 -2.79
CA ASP A 358 10.83 -14.75 -1.69
C ASP A 358 11.74 -14.28 -0.54
N VAL A 359 12.03 -12.97 -0.45
CA VAL A 359 12.73 -12.37 0.69
C VAL A 359 11.80 -12.38 1.91
N LYS A 360 12.30 -12.98 3.00
CA LYS A 360 11.59 -13.11 4.27
C LYS A 360 12.27 -12.28 5.34
N PRO A 361 11.50 -11.60 6.21
CA PRO A 361 12.08 -10.91 7.35
C PRO A 361 12.70 -11.91 8.32
N GLU A 362 13.75 -11.48 9.01
CA GLU A 362 14.31 -12.19 10.16
C GLU A 362 13.97 -11.43 11.45
N GLY A 363 13.75 -12.18 12.53
CA GLY A 363 13.46 -11.61 13.84
C GLY A 363 12.02 -11.10 14.01
N PRO A 364 11.73 -10.52 15.19
CA PRO A 364 10.41 -10.02 15.51
C PRO A 364 10.08 -8.73 14.74
N PRO A 365 8.80 -8.42 14.54
CA PRO A 365 8.40 -7.14 13.97
C PRO A 365 8.77 -5.98 14.90
N LEU A 366 8.91 -4.79 14.30
CA LEU A 366 9.21 -3.55 15.00
C LEU A 366 7.97 -3.04 15.73
N ASP A 367 8.14 -2.67 17.01
CA ASP A 367 7.15 -1.88 17.71
C ASP A 367 7.29 -0.41 17.31
N LEU A 368 6.50 0.02 16.34
CA LEU A 368 6.53 1.41 15.90
C LEU A 368 6.13 2.39 17.01
N THR A 369 5.49 1.94 18.11
CA THR A 369 5.10 2.77 19.26
C THR A 369 6.23 3.02 20.25
N THR A 370 7.39 2.36 20.10
CA THR A 370 8.56 2.56 20.96
C THR A 370 8.91 4.04 21.07
N GLN A 371 8.88 4.55 22.31
CA GLN A 371 9.32 5.91 22.59
C GLN A 371 10.81 6.02 22.31
N GLN A 372 11.19 7.01 21.51
CA GLN A 372 12.60 7.27 21.20
C GLN A 372 13.33 7.98 22.36
N THR A 373 12.82 7.85 23.60
CA THR A 373 13.39 8.47 24.79
C THR A 373 14.55 7.65 25.33
N PHE A 374 15.64 8.34 25.65
CA PHE A 374 16.84 7.75 26.23
C PHE A 374 16.60 7.25 27.66
N ARG A 375 16.95 5.98 27.94
CA ARG A 375 17.40 5.56 29.27
C ARG A 375 18.91 5.31 29.16
N PRO A 376 19.77 6.05 29.87
CA PRO A 376 21.16 5.65 29.98
C PRO A 376 21.17 4.25 30.62
N SER A 377 21.68 3.26 29.90
CA SER A 377 22.10 2.01 30.53
C SER A 377 23.22 2.39 31.50
N GLU A 378 23.05 2.09 32.79
CA GLU A 378 24.16 2.19 33.73
C GLU A 378 25.31 1.30 33.22
N PRO A 379 26.54 1.81 33.16
CA PRO A 379 27.67 1.01 32.70
C PRO A 379 27.85 -0.19 33.63
N ASP A 380 27.80 -1.39 33.07
CA ASP A 380 28.18 -2.62 33.76
C ASP A 380 29.69 -2.57 34.02
N GLY A 381 30.06 -2.34 35.29
CA GLY A 381 31.45 -2.16 35.74
C GLY A 381 32.30 -3.44 35.73
N THR A 382 31.94 -4.45 34.93
CA THR A 382 32.60 -5.76 34.89
C THR A 382 33.35 -6.07 33.61
N GLU A 383 33.26 -5.24 32.56
CA GLU A 383 34.06 -5.44 31.34
C GLU A 383 35.40 -4.70 31.41
N GLU A 384 36.50 -5.44 31.20
CA GLU A 384 37.86 -4.90 31.20
C GLU A 384 38.09 -3.87 30.09
N ASP A 385 38.56 -2.69 30.49
CA ASP A 385 38.98 -1.57 29.66
C ASP A 385 40.05 -2.00 28.61
N THR A 386 39.61 -2.26 27.38
CA THR A 386 40.49 -2.37 26.21
C THR A 386 40.44 -1.07 25.40
N TYR A 387 41.34 -0.15 25.75
CA TYR A 387 41.59 1.10 25.04
C TYR A 387 42.08 0.89 23.59
N ILE A 388 41.15 0.84 22.62
CA ILE A 388 41.39 1.26 21.22
C ILE A 388 40.15 2.00 20.70
N LEU A 389 40.04 3.29 21.03
CA LEU A 389 39.43 4.43 20.31
C LEU A 389 39.14 5.53 21.33
N PRO A 390 39.26 6.84 20.98
CA PRO A 390 38.76 7.90 21.86
C PRO A 390 37.27 7.62 22.10
N SER A 391 36.89 7.54 23.37
CA SER A 391 35.52 7.31 23.85
C SER A 391 34.51 8.02 22.94
N PHE A 392 33.79 7.23 22.14
CA PHE A 392 32.66 7.72 21.37
C PHE A 392 31.66 8.24 22.40
N SER A 393 31.49 9.55 22.47
CA SER A 393 30.42 10.16 23.25
C SER A 393 29.09 9.53 22.85
N ASP A 394 28.31 9.11 23.84
CA ASP A 394 26.97 8.50 23.73
C ASP A 394 26.03 9.26 22.76
N ASP A 395 26.26 10.57 22.61
CA ASP A 395 25.61 11.47 21.63
C ASP A 395 25.74 11.06 20.16
N THR A 396 26.76 10.27 19.79
CA THR A 396 27.00 9.88 18.40
C THR A 396 26.06 8.77 17.91
N ILE A 397 25.55 7.93 18.83
CA ILE A 397 24.59 6.83 18.57
C ILE A 397 23.15 7.37 18.51
N LEU A 398 22.86 8.46 19.23
CA LEU A 398 21.52 9.07 19.27
C LEU A 398 20.98 9.45 17.89
N TRP A 399 21.87 9.83 16.98
CA TRP A 399 21.48 10.30 15.66
C TRP A 399 21.33 9.18 14.63
N SER A 400 22.11 8.10 14.71
CA SER A 400 22.33 7.17 13.61
C SER A 400 21.23 6.13 13.38
N GLU A 401 20.45 5.76 14.41
CA GLU A 401 19.48 4.65 14.31
C GLU A 401 18.15 4.96 15.02
N ASP A 402 17.02 4.62 14.39
CA ASP A 402 15.74 4.53 15.11
C ASP A 402 15.77 3.28 15.99
N ARG A 403 15.54 3.44 17.29
CA ARG A 403 15.54 2.31 18.23
C ARG A 403 14.12 1.80 18.38
N PHE A 404 13.85 0.66 17.80
CA PHE A 404 12.57 -0.04 17.97
C PHE A 404 12.78 -1.22 18.90
N GLU A 405 11.89 -1.35 19.86
CA GLU A 405 11.77 -2.61 20.59
C GLU A 405 11.12 -3.65 19.66
N ALA A 406 11.40 -4.91 19.93
CA ALA A 406 10.59 -6.00 19.37
C ALA A 406 9.17 -5.88 19.93
N VAL A 407 8.15 -6.13 19.10
CA VAL A 407 6.79 -6.20 19.64
C VAL A 407 6.72 -7.33 20.69
N ASN A 408 6.54 -6.95 21.95
CA ASN A 408 6.33 -7.89 23.06
C ASN A 408 4.87 -8.37 23.04
N VAL A 409 4.59 -9.39 22.22
CA VAL A 409 3.30 -10.08 22.24
C VAL A 409 3.39 -11.30 23.16
N VAL A 410 2.52 -11.38 24.16
CA VAL A 410 2.33 -12.60 24.95
C VAL A 410 1.59 -13.61 24.06
N GLY A 411 2.33 -14.54 23.44
CA GLY A 411 1.79 -15.57 22.53
C GLY A 411 2.58 -15.70 21.23
N GLU A 412 2.03 -16.42 20.25
CA GLU A 412 2.61 -16.49 18.90
C GLU A 412 2.52 -15.13 18.19
N LEU A 413 3.63 -14.64 17.65
CA LEU A 413 3.67 -13.41 16.86
C LEU A 413 2.79 -13.57 15.61
N PRO A 414 2.03 -12.53 15.20
CA PRO A 414 1.25 -12.59 13.97
C PRO A 414 2.18 -12.85 12.78
N VAL A 415 1.98 -13.99 12.10
CA VAL A 415 2.75 -14.32 10.90
C VAL A 415 2.25 -13.42 9.75
N PRO A 416 3.14 -12.76 9.00
CA PRO A 416 2.76 -12.07 7.77
C PRO A 416 1.95 -12.97 6.86
N ARG A 417 0.86 -12.44 6.31
CA ARG A 417 -0.04 -13.20 5.42
C ARG A 417 0.20 -12.76 3.99
N ASN A 418 0.38 -13.72 3.08
CA ASN A 418 0.51 -13.39 1.67
C ASN A 418 -0.78 -12.76 1.15
N ARG A 419 -0.63 -11.70 0.36
CA ARG A 419 -1.73 -11.02 -0.30
C ARG A 419 -1.65 -11.21 -1.81
N VAL A 420 -2.79 -11.52 -2.43
CA VAL A 420 -2.95 -11.67 -3.87
C VAL A 420 -3.78 -10.53 -4.42
N HIS A 421 -3.26 -9.85 -5.44
CA HIS A 421 -3.94 -8.77 -6.13
C HIS A 421 -5.08 -9.33 -6.99
N SER A 422 -6.28 -8.75 -6.85
CA SER A 422 -7.49 -9.21 -7.54
C SER A 422 -8.34 -8.04 -8.02
N ARG A 423 -9.08 -8.28 -9.09
CA ARG A 423 -10.01 -7.31 -9.68
C ARG A 423 -11.40 -7.92 -9.83
N LEU A 424 -12.40 -7.12 -9.52
CA LEU A 424 -13.81 -7.47 -9.63
C LEU A 424 -14.56 -6.38 -10.39
N VAL A 425 -15.41 -6.79 -11.33
CA VAL A 425 -16.31 -5.91 -12.08
C VAL A 425 -17.75 -6.33 -11.81
N LEU A 426 -18.55 -5.37 -11.36
CA LEU A 426 -19.98 -5.53 -11.12
C LEU A 426 -20.81 -4.70 -12.12
N LEU A 427 -21.99 -5.21 -12.45
CA LEU A 427 -23.01 -4.56 -13.27
C LEU A 427 -23.94 -3.67 -12.44
N SER A 428 -24.03 -3.93 -11.14
CA SER A 428 -24.91 -3.18 -10.25
C SER A 428 -24.24 -1.91 -9.77
N PHE A 429 -24.94 -0.78 -9.92
CA PHE A 429 -24.56 0.51 -9.38
C PHE A 429 -25.72 1.06 -8.55
N GLY A 430 -25.39 1.64 -7.40
CA GLY A 430 -26.37 2.24 -6.49
C GLY A 430 -25.72 3.28 -5.58
N HIS A 431 -26.53 3.83 -4.68
CA HIS A 431 -26.10 4.81 -3.69
C HIS A 431 -26.09 4.16 -2.30
N PRO A 432 -25.13 4.49 -1.42
CA PRO A 432 -25.15 3.99 -0.05
C PRO A 432 -26.51 4.22 0.63
N LEU A 433 -26.93 3.28 1.48
CA LEU A 433 -28.21 3.37 2.21
C LEU A 433 -28.37 4.71 2.94
N THR A 434 -27.27 5.29 3.43
CA THR A 434 -27.22 6.61 4.09
C THR A 434 -27.62 7.81 3.20
N LYS A 435 -27.81 7.61 1.90
CA LYS A 435 -28.22 8.64 0.94
C LYS A 435 -29.70 8.55 0.53
N PHE A 436 -30.52 7.87 1.32
CA PHE A 436 -31.95 7.81 1.10
C PHE A 436 -32.58 9.22 1.08
N TYR A 437 -33.65 9.38 0.30
CA TYR A 437 -34.50 10.57 0.28
C TYR A 437 -35.73 10.39 1.18
N HIS A 438 -36.26 9.18 1.24
CA HIS A 438 -37.45 8.85 2.05
C HIS A 438 -37.19 7.65 2.95
N LEU A 439 -37.79 7.64 4.15
CA LEU A 439 -37.66 6.53 5.10
C LEU A 439 -38.12 5.19 4.51
N VAL A 440 -39.10 5.23 3.59
CA VAL A 440 -39.58 4.04 2.88
C VAL A 440 -38.46 3.35 2.08
N GLU A 441 -37.51 4.10 1.53
CA GLU A 441 -36.35 3.53 0.82
C GLU A 441 -35.42 2.79 1.78
N VAL A 442 -35.30 3.26 3.02
CA VAL A 442 -34.48 2.61 4.06
C VAL A 442 -35.09 1.28 4.46
N PHE A 443 -36.37 1.26 4.83
CA PHE A 443 -37.06 0.04 5.22
C PHE A 443 -37.14 -0.96 4.06
N GLY A 444 -37.45 -0.49 2.85
CA GLY A 444 -37.44 -1.33 1.66
C GLY A 444 -36.03 -1.83 1.32
N GLY A 445 -35.01 -1.02 1.57
CA GLY A 445 -33.62 -1.40 1.37
C GLY A 445 -33.14 -2.47 2.34
N PHE A 446 -33.58 -2.44 3.60
CA PHE A 446 -33.33 -3.51 4.56
C PHE A 446 -34.09 -4.78 4.21
N GLU A 447 -35.36 -4.68 3.82
CA GLU A 447 -36.16 -5.82 3.37
C GLU A 447 -35.48 -6.55 2.20
N ASP A 448 -35.04 -5.80 1.18
CA ASP A 448 -34.34 -6.34 0.01
C ASP A 448 -32.97 -6.91 0.39
N ALA A 449 -32.27 -6.34 1.38
CA ALA A 449 -31.00 -6.87 1.86
C ALA A 449 -31.16 -8.20 2.62
N VAL A 450 -32.20 -8.34 3.46
CA VAL A 450 -32.57 -9.60 4.12
C VAL A 450 -32.92 -10.65 3.07
N GLN A 451 -33.69 -10.28 2.05
CA GLN A 451 -34.01 -11.17 0.94
C GLN A 451 -32.75 -11.57 0.15
N GLY A 452 -31.84 -10.64 -0.10
CA GLY A 452 -30.54 -10.90 -0.74
C GLY A 452 -29.69 -11.87 0.07
N HIS A 453 -29.60 -11.67 1.39
CA HIS A 453 -28.90 -12.58 2.29
C HIS A 453 -29.53 -13.98 2.29
N LYS A 454 -30.87 -14.07 2.37
CA LYS A 454 -31.60 -15.35 2.25
C LYS A 454 -31.29 -16.05 0.91
N ASN A 455 -31.25 -15.31 -0.19
CA ASN A 455 -30.93 -15.86 -1.51
C ASN A 455 -29.50 -16.39 -1.59
N LEU A 456 -28.53 -15.72 -0.94
CA LEU A 456 -27.17 -16.22 -0.79
C LEU A 456 -27.13 -17.49 0.07
N TYR A 457 -27.83 -17.49 1.21
CA TYR A 457 -27.87 -18.61 2.15
C TYR A 457 -28.40 -19.89 1.49
N LEU A 458 -29.49 -19.78 0.72
CA LEU A 458 -30.05 -20.90 -0.06
C LEU A 458 -29.06 -21.47 -1.09
N LYS A 459 -28.05 -20.69 -1.50
CA LYS A 459 -26.96 -21.11 -2.38
C LYS A 459 -25.71 -21.53 -1.62
N ASN A 460 -25.83 -21.77 -0.31
CA ASN A 460 -24.74 -22.12 0.60
C ASN A 460 -23.67 -21.02 0.70
N ILE A 461 -24.07 -19.74 0.61
CA ILE A 461 -23.18 -18.60 0.79
C ILE A 461 -23.66 -17.83 2.01
N LEU A 462 -22.80 -17.68 3.01
CA LEU A 462 -23.08 -16.86 4.19
C LEU A 462 -22.31 -15.55 4.07
N HIS A 463 -22.98 -14.40 4.17
CA HIS A 463 -22.35 -13.11 3.87
C HIS A 463 -21.34 -12.67 4.95
N ARG A 464 -21.72 -12.83 6.23
CA ARG A 464 -20.94 -12.51 7.45
C ARG A 464 -20.57 -11.03 7.66
N ASP A 465 -21.02 -10.11 6.82
CA ASP A 465 -20.72 -8.69 6.95
C ASP A 465 -21.86 -7.82 6.41
N ILE A 466 -23.10 -8.23 6.66
CA ILE A 466 -24.27 -7.41 6.34
C ILE A 466 -24.27 -6.21 7.29
N SER A 467 -24.21 -5.01 6.71
CA SER A 467 -24.27 -3.75 7.44
C SER A 467 -24.87 -2.67 6.53
N HIS A 468 -25.28 -1.55 7.11
CA HIS A 468 -25.77 -0.39 6.35
C HIS A 468 -24.76 0.15 5.33
N ASN A 469 -23.46 -0.13 5.52
CA ASN A 469 -22.40 0.26 4.57
C ASN A 469 -22.36 -0.64 3.32
N ASN A 470 -22.85 -1.87 3.44
CA ASN A 470 -22.84 -2.89 2.38
C ASN A 470 -24.20 -3.04 1.68
N ILE A 471 -25.12 -2.09 1.90
CA ILE A 471 -26.43 -2.02 1.24
C ILE A 471 -26.46 -0.79 0.33
N LEU A 472 -26.74 -1.00 -0.95
CA LEU A 472 -26.86 0.08 -1.93
C LEU A 472 -28.29 0.19 -2.47
N LEU A 473 -28.84 1.40 -2.49
CA LEU A 473 -30.12 1.77 -3.08
C LEU A 473 -30.00 1.98 -4.60
N THR A 474 -30.94 1.43 -5.35
CA THR A 474 -30.98 1.53 -6.82
C THR A 474 -31.76 2.75 -7.31
N GLY A 475 -32.73 3.21 -6.52
CA GLY A 475 -33.76 4.18 -6.93
C GLY A 475 -34.96 3.56 -7.65
N ASP A 476 -35.00 2.24 -7.83
CA ASP A 476 -36.18 1.52 -8.32
C ASP A 476 -37.17 1.33 -7.17
N PRO A 477 -38.44 1.76 -7.28
CA PRO A 477 -39.42 1.60 -6.22
C PRO A 477 -39.93 0.15 -6.07
N LYS A 478 -39.64 -0.75 -7.02
CA LYS A 478 -40.16 -2.12 -7.03
C LYS A 478 -39.50 -2.98 -5.96
N ALA A 479 -40.32 -3.60 -5.10
CA ALA A 479 -39.86 -4.58 -4.10
C ALA A 479 -38.97 -5.67 -4.72
N GLY A 480 -37.88 -6.03 -4.02
CA GLY A 480 -36.82 -6.92 -4.51
C GLY A 480 -35.78 -6.25 -5.40
N LYS A 481 -36.00 -4.99 -5.80
CA LYS A 481 -35.09 -4.20 -6.65
C LYS A 481 -34.73 -2.83 -6.08
N ARG A 482 -35.23 -2.46 -4.91
CA ARG A 482 -34.97 -1.16 -4.26
C ARG A 482 -33.54 -1.07 -3.77
N SER A 483 -32.99 -2.18 -3.29
CA SER A 483 -31.59 -2.28 -2.89
C SER A 483 -30.93 -3.57 -3.32
N PHE A 484 -29.62 -3.64 -3.14
CA PHE A 484 -28.85 -4.87 -3.20
C PHE A 484 -27.67 -4.83 -2.24
N THR A 485 -27.23 -6.01 -1.78
CA THR A 485 -26.04 -6.18 -0.95
C THR A 485 -24.78 -6.30 -1.81
N ILE A 486 -23.67 -5.81 -1.26
CA ILE A 486 -22.33 -5.87 -1.85
C ILE A 486 -21.33 -6.45 -0.83
N ASP A 487 -20.10 -6.66 -1.29
CA ASP A 487 -18.92 -6.96 -0.48
C ASP A 487 -18.90 -8.38 0.11
N LEU A 488 -18.71 -9.36 -0.77
CA LEU A 488 -18.64 -10.77 -0.40
C LEU A 488 -17.24 -11.20 0.06
N GLU A 489 -16.30 -10.27 0.33
CA GLU A 489 -14.91 -10.61 0.71
C GLU A 489 -14.81 -11.34 2.06
N ASN A 490 -15.77 -11.09 2.95
CA ASN A 490 -15.89 -11.77 4.24
C ASN A 490 -16.81 -13.00 4.17
N SER A 491 -17.46 -13.23 3.03
CA SER A 491 -18.43 -14.31 2.87
C SER A 491 -17.76 -15.68 2.72
N ILE A 492 -18.52 -16.72 3.06
CA ILE A 492 -18.03 -18.11 3.01
C ILE A 492 -18.98 -19.01 2.24
N ASP A 493 -18.41 -20.03 1.62
CA ASP A 493 -19.15 -21.18 1.14
C ASP A 493 -19.37 -22.16 2.29
N MET A 494 -20.58 -22.24 2.83
CA MET A 494 -20.87 -23.04 4.03
C MET A 494 -20.54 -24.53 3.87
N LYS A 495 -20.45 -25.06 2.64
CA LYS A 495 -20.09 -26.47 2.40
C LYS A 495 -18.58 -26.71 2.39
N ASN A 496 -17.83 -25.74 1.89
CA ASN A 496 -16.40 -25.88 1.60
C ASN A 496 -15.52 -25.06 2.54
N HIS A 497 -16.12 -24.26 3.44
CA HIS A 497 -15.38 -23.36 4.29
C HIS A 497 -14.58 -24.13 5.35
N VAL A 498 -13.27 -23.90 5.32
CA VAL A 498 -12.37 -24.25 6.42
C VAL A 498 -12.11 -22.96 7.20
N THR A 499 -12.50 -22.96 8.48
CA THR A 499 -12.24 -21.82 9.38
C THR A 499 -10.73 -21.65 9.54
N LEU A 500 -10.21 -20.48 9.21
CA LEU A 500 -8.82 -20.14 9.48
C LEU A 500 -8.68 -19.90 10.99
N HIS A 501 -7.81 -20.67 11.65
CA HIS A 501 -7.63 -20.63 13.12
C HIS A 501 -7.22 -19.26 13.64
N ASP A 502 -6.56 -18.46 12.80
CA ASP A 502 -6.07 -17.11 13.09
C ASP A 502 -6.96 -16.01 12.48
N ASP A 503 -8.10 -16.33 11.86
CA ASP A 503 -9.00 -15.29 11.34
C ASP A 503 -9.51 -14.46 12.52
N MET A 504 -9.14 -13.17 12.55
CA MET A 504 -9.83 -12.24 13.43
C MET A 504 -11.32 -12.28 13.09
N ARG A 505 -12.18 -12.19 14.11
CA ARG A 505 -13.64 -12.20 13.91
C ARG A 505 -14.00 -11.22 12.79
N SER A 506 -14.52 -11.75 11.69
CA SER A 506 -14.87 -10.98 10.49
C SER A 506 -16.31 -10.48 10.61
N GLY A 507 -16.53 -9.24 10.18
CA GLY A 507 -17.81 -8.55 10.26
C GLY A 507 -17.76 -7.32 11.17
N THR A 508 -18.68 -6.39 10.93
CA THR A 508 -18.83 -5.20 11.77
C THR A 508 -19.33 -5.59 13.17
N PRO A 509 -18.58 -5.37 14.28
CA PRO A 509 -18.88 -5.95 15.60
C PRO A 509 -20.29 -5.69 16.14
N ALA A 510 -20.86 -4.52 15.82
CA ALA A 510 -22.22 -4.14 16.21
C ALA A 510 -23.32 -5.01 15.56
N PHE A 511 -23.04 -5.65 14.43
CA PHE A 511 -23.98 -6.49 13.67
C PHE A 511 -23.63 -7.99 13.73
N MET A 512 -22.64 -8.36 14.55
CA MET A 512 -22.17 -9.73 14.67
C MET A 512 -23.12 -10.52 15.60
N SER A 513 -23.48 -11.75 15.23
CA SER A 513 -24.40 -12.54 16.04
C SER A 513 -23.82 -12.84 17.43
N TYR A 514 -24.70 -12.93 18.43
CA TYR A 514 -24.32 -13.22 19.82
C TYR A 514 -23.46 -14.49 19.93
N GLU A 515 -23.80 -15.50 19.15
CA GLU A 515 -23.12 -16.79 19.15
C GLU A 515 -21.68 -16.70 18.66
N ILE A 516 -21.42 -15.88 17.64
CA ILE A 516 -20.06 -15.60 17.16
C ILE A 516 -19.30 -14.74 18.19
N LEU A 517 -19.97 -13.75 18.79
CA LEU A 517 -19.36 -12.88 19.79
C LEU A 517 -18.97 -13.62 21.09
N ARG A 518 -19.74 -14.64 21.49
CA ARG A 518 -19.51 -15.41 22.73
C ARG A 518 -18.86 -16.77 22.50
N GLY A 519 -18.76 -17.23 21.25
CA GLY A 519 -18.30 -18.58 20.93
C GLY A 519 -19.22 -19.68 21.46
N LYS A 520 -20.52 -19.37 21.67
CA LYS A 520 -21.51 -20.29 22.24
C LYS A 520 -22.82 -20.18 21.44
N PRO A 521 -23.41 -21.29 20.99
CA PRO A 521 -24.65 -21.25 20.22
C PRO A 521 -25.79 -20.60 21.03
N TYR A 522 -26.59 -19.76 20.37
CA TYR A 522 -27.71 -19.07 21.02
C TYR A 522 -28.87 -20.01 21.35
N LEU A 523 -29.10 -21.02 20.51
CA LEU A 523 -30.07 -22.09 20.72
C LEU A 523 -29.34 -23.38 21.12
N LYS A 524 -29.73 -23.98 22.26
CA LYS A 524 -29.29 -25.34 22.60
C LYS A 524 -29.90 -26.29 21.57
N SER A 525 -29.09 -27.18 20.98
CA SER A 525 -29.60 -28.22 20.07
C SER A 525 -30.68 -29.03 20.79
N VAL A 526 -31.94 -28.88 20.37
CA VAL A 526 -33.01 -29.76 20.82
C VAL A 526 -32.92 -31.01 19.95
N THR A 527 -32.69 -32.16 20.60
CA THR A 527 -32.81 -33.48 19.94
C THR A 527 -34.18 -33.60 19.26
N PRO A 528 -34.25 -34.03 17.99
CA PRO A 528 -35.50 -34.06 17.25
C PRO A 528 -36.48 -35.05 17.89
N THR A 529 -37.58 -34.55 18.42
CA THR A 529 -38.75 -35.37 18.79
C THR A 529 -39.52 -35.76 17.53
N SER A 530 -40.08 -36.97 17.53
CA SER A 530 -40.71 -37.68 16.41
C SER A 530 -42.06 -37.11 15.95
N ASP A 531 -42.21 -35.78 15.89
CA ASP A 531 -43.43 -35.11 15.43
C ASP A 531 -43.18 -34.41 14.08
N PRO A 532 -43.81 -34.87 12.97
CA PRO A 532 -43.60 -34.31 11.63
C PRO A 532 -44.14 -32.88 11.46
N THR A 533 -44.91 -32.37 12.43
CA THR A 533 -45.51 -31.02 12.35
C THR A 533 -44.65 -29.91 12.97
N ALA A 534 -43.53 -30.26 13.61
CA ALA A 534 -42.61 -29.30 14.22
C ALA A 534 -41.49 -28.79 13.27
N LEU A 535 -41.47 -29.24 12.00
CA LEU A 535 -40.38 -28.93 11.06
C LEU A 535 -40.39 -27.49 10.53
N ASP A 536 -41.51 -26.77 10.59
CA ASP A 536 -41.58 -25.37 10.10
C ASP A 536 -41.00 -24.34 11.08
N SER A 537 -40.73 -24.72 12.33
CA SER A 537 -40.14 -23.83 13.35
C SER A 537 -38.65 -24.09 13.63
N LEU A 538 -38.05 -25.08 12.97
CA LEU A 538 -36.65 -25.51 13.19
C LEU A 538 -35.64 -24.93 12.18
N CYS A 539 -36.08 -24.13 11.19
CA CYS A 539 -35.19 -23.55 10.17
C CYS A 539 -34.36 -22.33 10.61
N PHE A 540 -34.40 -21.93 11.90
CA PHE A 540 -33.62 -20.78 12.38
C PHE A 540 -32.47 -21.15 13.33
N GLY A 541 -32.20 -22.45 13.54
CA GLY A 541 -31.28 -22.95 14.56
C GLY A 541 -29.89 -23.35 14.07
N ALA A 542 -29.17 -22.47 13.37
CA ALA A 542 -27.69 -22.43 13.27
C ALA A 542 -27.31 -21.25 12.36
N GLY A 543 -26.80 -20.14 12.91
CA GLY A 543 -26.28 -19.03 12.11
C GLY A 543 -27.26 -17.89 11.79
N THR A 544 -28.31 -17.68 12.59
CA THR A 544 -29.28 -16.62 12.33
C THR A 544 -28.91 -15.32 13.05
N GLU A 545 -28.63 -14.32 12.22
CA GLU A 545 -28.26 -12.95 12.55
C GLU A 545 -29.30 -12.28 13.44
N THR A 546 -28.84 -11.64 14.51
CA THR A 546 -29.67 -10.69 15.26
C THR A 546 -29.61 -9.34 14.53
N PHE A 547 -30.62 -9.03 13.74
CA PHE A 547 -30.95 -7.64 13.43
C PHE A 547 -31.47 -7.01 14.73
N MET A 548 -30.61 -6.32 15.49
CA MET A 548 -31.09 -5.24 16.35
C MET A 548 -30.90 -3.93 15.58
N ILE A 549 -32.02 -3.28 15.31
CA ILE A 549 -32.11 -1.90 14.80
C ILE A 549 -31.49 -0.95 15.83
#